data_AF-A0A940LB60-F1
#
_entry.id   AF-A0A940LB60-F1
#
_cell.length_a   1.000
_cell.length_b   1.000
_cell.length_c   1.000
_cell.angle_alpha   90.00
_cell.angle_beta   90.00
_cell.angle_gamma   90.00
#
_symmetry.space_group_name_H-M   'P 1'
#
loop_
_entity.id
_entity.type
_entity.pdbx_description
1 polymer ?
#
loop_
_entity_poly.entity_id
_entity_poly.type
_entity_poly.pdbx_seq_one_letter_code
_entity_poly.pdbx_strand_id
1 'polypeptide(L)'
;FMLNGNAEAVAGTMNDKLSVGLSLMIGRINDPYKSSSLPENKWEFYVFGHSFVSAVGYDATLQGGMFNKKSPYTLSASEISGFTLQNQVGLMIQHKNIFIELSESFLSKEFKTGRSHIWGGLGIGIDLE
;
A
#
# COMPACT_ATOMS: atom_id res chain seq x y z
N PHE A 1 -3.88 11.16 17.14
CA PHE A 1 -4.23 10.10 16.17
C PHE A 1 -4.64 10.79 14.87
N MET A 2 -4.42 10.14 13.73
CA MET A 2 -4.76 10.62 12.40
C MET A 2 -5.58 9.54 11.69
N LEU A 3 -6.60 9.98 10.97
CA LEU A 3 -7.42 9.11 10.12
C LEU A 3 -7.61 9.81 8.77
N ASN A 4 -7.19 9.14 7.71
CA ASN A 4 -7.31 9.64 6.35
C ASN A 4 -8.11 8.65 5.50
N GLY A 5 -9.02 9.18 4.68
CA GLY A 5 -9.68 8.42 3.63
C GLY A 5 -8.99 8.67 2.29
N ASN A 6 -8.73 7.60 1.54
CA ASN A 6 -8.03 7.65 0.26
C ASN A 6 -8.90 7.00 -0.82
N ALA A 7 -8.85 7.57 -2.03
CA ALA A 7 -9.44 6.98 -3.22
C ALA A 7 -8.45 7.14 -4.37
N GLU A 8 -8.23 6.06 -5.12
CA GLU A 8 -7.29 5.99 -6.23
C GLU A 8 -8.00 5.38 -7.44
N ALA A 9 -7.80 5.96 -8.60
CA ALA A 9 -8.21 5.37 -9.87
C ALA A 9 -6.99 5.34 -10.79
N VAL A 10 -6.66 4.14 -11.28
CA VAL A 10 -5.56 3.93 -12.22
C VAL A 10 -6.16 3.38 -13.50
N ALA A 11 -5.96 4.08 -14.61
CA ALA A 11 -6.38 3.64 -15.93
C ALA A 11 -5.17 3.64 -16.87
N GLY A 12 -4.84 2.47 -17.41
CA GLY A 12 -3.71 2.33 -18.31
C GLY A 12 -3.66 0.96 -18.97
N THR A 13 -2.71 0.80 -19.89
CA THR A 13 -2.52 -0.46 -20.64
C THR A 13 -1.79 -1.53 -19.83
N MET A 14 -1.28 -1.18 -18.64
CA MET A 14 -0.64 -2.11 -17.70
C MET A 14 -1.64 -2.54 -16.63
N ASN A 15 -2.33 -1.58 -15.99
CA ASN A 15 -3.29 -1.83 -14.92
C ASN A 15 -4.50 -0.91 -15.07
N ASP A 16 -5.68 -1.45 -14.82
CA ASP A 16 -6.95 -0.73 -14.67
C ASP A 16 -7.60 -1.16 -13.36
N LYS A 17 -7.61 -0.25 -12.38
CA LYS A 17 -8.15 -0.49 -11.04
C LYS A 17 -8.74 0.77 -10.43
N LEU A 18 -9.77 0.56 -9.61
CA LEU A 18 -10.35 1.57 -8.74
C LEU A 18 -10.19 1.11 -7.30
N SER A 19 -9.51 1.89 -6.47
CA SER A 19 -9.21 1.56 -5.08
C SER A 19 -9.78 2.60 -4.13
N VAL A 20 -10.27 2.13 -2.99
CA VAL A 20 -10.67 2.97 -1.85
C VAL A 20 -10.00 2.44 -0.61
N GLY A 21 -9.58 3.32 0.29
CA GLY A 21 -8.88 2.89 1.49
C GLY A 21 -8.93 3.86 2.65
N LEU A 22 -8.56 3.34 3.80
CA LEU A 22 -8.48 4.06 5.06
C LEU A 22 -7.07 3.91 5.63
N SER A 23 -6.52 5.02 6.09
CA SER A 23 -5.21 5.07 6.73
C SER A 23 -5.38 5.61 8.14
N LEU A 24 -5.01 4.80 9.12
CA LEU A 24 -5.08 5.11 10.54
C LEU A 24 -3.67 5.20 11.10
N MET A 25 -3.38 6.24 11.87
CA MET A 25 -2.12 6.40 12.59
C MET A 25 -2.42 6.77 14.04
N ILE A 26 -1.88 6.01 14.98
CA ILE A 26 -2.14 6.18 16.41
C ILE A 26 -0.79 6.24 17.12
N GLY A 27 -0.54 7.35 17.82
CA GLY A 27 0.70 7.57 18.56
C GLY A 27 1.07 9.04 18.62
N ARG A 28 2.35 9.29 18.88
CA ARG A 28 2.97 10.60 18.80
C ARG A 28 3.46 10.81 17.38
N ILE A 29 2.64 11.51 16.60
CA ILE A 29 2.87 11.84 15.20
C ILE A 29 3.18 13.34 15.17
N ASN A 30 4.30 13.74 14.59
CA ASN A 30 4.53 15.16 14.32
C ASN A 30 3.61 15.60 13.19
N ASP A 31 3.05 16.81 13.33
CA ASP A 31 2.09 17.32 12.37
C ASP A 31 2.78 17.59 11.01
N PRO A 32 2.47 16.84 9.95
CA PRO A 32 3.12 17.02 8.65
C PRO A 32 2.67 18.32 7.95
N TYR A 33 1.65 19.00 8.47
CA TYR A 33 1.10 20.24 7.90
C TYR A 33 1.54 21.50 8.63
N LYS A 34 2.27 21.38 9.74
CA LYS A 34 2.91 22.53 10.38
C LYS A 34 4.21 22.85 9.64
N SER A 35 4.18 23.92 8.86
CA SER A 35 5.34 24.56 8.24
C SER A 35 6.24 25.22 9.29
N SER A 36 6.79 24.42 10.19
CA SER A 36 7.90 24.81 11.05
C SER A 36 9.06 23.94 10.59
N SER A 37 10.14 24.57 10.13
CA SER A 37 11.34 23.95 9.55
C SER A 37 12.14 23.05 10.51
N LEU A 38 11.55 22.69 11.66
CA LEU A 38 12.13 21.88 12.70
C LEU A 38 11.03 21.00 13.30
N PRO A 39 11.21 19.67 13.37
CA PRO A 39 10.30 18.82 14.11
C PRO A 39 10.22 19.30 15.57
N GLU A 40 9.03 19.72 16.02
CA GLU A 40 8.78 20.21 17.40
C GLU A 40 9.23 19.17 18.44
N ASN A 41 9.21 17.88 18.09
CA ASN A 41 9.76 16.81 18.90
C ASN A 41 10.80 15.98 18.16
N LYS A 42 11.92 15.76 18.86
CA LYS A 42 12.99 14.85 18.43
C LYS A 42 12.56 13.38 18.38
N TRP A 43 11.39 13.03 18.91
CA TRP A 43 10.89 11.67 19.00
C TRP A 43 9.48 11.58 18.41
N GLU A 44 9.34 10.66 17.48
CA GLU A 44 8.09 10.28 16.85
C GLU A 44 7.93 8.77 16.96
N PHE A 45 6.75 8.35 17.40
CA PHE A 45 6.43 6.95 17.58
C PHE A 45 4.95 6.75 17.33
N TYR A 46 4.62 5.97 16.31
CA TYR A 46 3.24 5.65 16.00
C TYR A 46 3.11 4.27 15.40
N VAL A 47 1.94 3.70 15.60
CA VAL A 47 1.47 2.52 14.88
C VAL A 47 0.59 3.02 13.75
N PHE A 48 0.78 2.49 12.56
CA PHE A 48 -0.04 2.80 11.40
C PHE A 48 -0.74 1.54 10.87
N GLY A 49 -1.89 1.76 10.27
CA GLY A 49 -2.69 0.74 9.60
C GLY A 49 -3.28 1.31 8.34
N HIS A 50 -2.98 0.70 7.20
CA HIS A 50 -3.54 1.03 5.90
C HIS A 50 -4.40 -0.13 5.43
N SER A 51 -5.63 0.15 5.03
CA SER A 51 -6.54 -0.85 4.47
C SER A 51 -7.10 -0.32 3.16
N PHE A 52 -6.93 -1.09 2.08
CA PHE A 52 -7.38 -0.74 0.74
C PHE A 52 -8.19 -1.88 0.16
N VAL A 53 -9.35 -1.54 -0.41
CA VAL A 53 -10.15 -2.42 -1.26
C VAL A 53 -10.01 -1.91 -2.68
N SER A 54 -9.62 -2.78 -3.60
CA SER A 54 -9.44 -2.46 -5.01
C SER A 54 -10.37 -3.29 -5.87
N ALA A 55 -11.12 -2.63 -6.76
CA ALA A 55 -11.81 -3.25 -7.87
C ALA A 55 -10.86 -3.32 -9.07
N VAL A 56 -10.53 -4.52 -9.53
CA VAL A 56 -9.57 -4.75 -10.62
C VAL A 56 -10.31 -5.06 -11.91
N GLY A 57 -10.20 -4.18 -12.90
CA GLY A 57 -10.75 -4.40 -14.24
C GLY A 57 -9.75 -5.10 -15.16
N TYR A 58 -8.48 -4.67 -15.11
CA TYR A 58 -7.44 -5.22 -15.95
C TYR A 58 -6.09 -5.23 -15.24
N ASP A 59 -5.34 -6.32 -15.44
CA ASP A 59 -3.98 -6.47 -14.94
C ASP A 59 -3.17 -7.25 -15.99
N ALA A 60 -2.25 -6.55 -16.65
CA ALA A 60 -1.42 -7.13 -17.72
C ALA A 60 -0.45 -8.19 -17.21
N THR A 61 -0.10 -8.20 -15.92
CA THR A 61 0.80 -9.20 -15.32
C THR A 61 0.13 -10.56 -15.22
N LEU A 62 -1.19 -10.58 -15.04
CA LEU A 62 -2.00 -11.80 -14.93
C LEU A 62 -2.70 -12.17 -16.24
N GLN A 63 -3.21 -11.19 -16.99
CA GLN A 63 -3.99 -11.41 -18.23
C GLN A 63 -3.13 -11.41 -19.50
N GLY A 64 -1.86 -11.01 -19.40
CA GLY A 64 -1.02 -10.71 -20.56
C GLY A 64 -1.34 -9.35 -21.16
N GLY A 65 -0.40 -8.80 -21.95
CA GLY A 65 -0.48 -7.44 -22.45
C GLY A 65 -1.60 -7.22 -23.50
N MET A 66 -2.23 -6.04 -23.45
CA MET A 66 -3.34 -5.66 -24.33
C MET A 66 -3.01 -5.76 -25.82
N PHE A 67 -1.76 -5.44 -26.20
CA PHE A 67 -1.29 -5.45 -27.60
C PHE A 67 -0.43 -6.67 -27.95
N ASN A 68 0.18 -7.34 -26.97
CA ASN A 68 1.04 -8.50 -27.19
C ASN A 68 0.46 -9.75 -26.53
N LYS A 69 -0.27 -10.54 -27.31
CA LYS A 69 -0.94 -11.76 -26.87
C LYS A 69 -0.07 -13.02 -26.94
N LYS A 70 1.25 -12.90 -27.12
CA LYS A 70 2.16 -14.05 -27.20
C LYS A 70 2.55 -14.65 -25.85
N SER A 71 1.84 -14.31 -24.76
CA SER A 71 2.14 -14.87 -23.44
C SER A 71 1.65 -16.33 -23.37
N PRO A 72 2.50 -17.30 -22.99
CA PRO A 72 2.10 -18.70 -22.88
C PRO A 72 1.16 -18.98 -21.70
N TYR A 73 1.12 -18.09 -20.70
CA TYR A 73 0.23 -18.17 -19.55
C TYR A 73 -0.54 -16.86 -19.41
N THR A 74 -1.86 -16.94 -19.54
CA THR A 74 -2.78 -15.81 -19.38
C THR A 74 -4.02 -16.30 -18.66
N LEU A 75 -4.41 -15.59 -17.60
CA LEU A 75 -5.69 -15.80 -16.94
C LEU A 75 -6.77 -15.04 -17.70
N SER A 76 -7.93 -15.67 -17.91
CA SER A 76 -9.09 -14.97 -18.41
C SER A 76 -9.62 -13.98 -17.36
N ALA A 77 -10.33 -12.94 -17.81
CA ALA A 77 -10.97 -11.98 -16.89
C ALA A 77 -11.89 -12.67 -15.85
N SER A 78 -12.45 -13.83 -16.19
CA SER A 78 -13.30 -14.62 -15.28
C SER A 78 -12.53 -15.31 -14.16
N GLU A 79 -11.22 -15.46 -14.29
CA GLU A 79 -10.34 -16.13 -13.33
C GLU A 79 -9.71 -15.15 -12.34
N ILE A 80 -9.80 -13.84 -12.61
CA ILE A 80 -9.31 -12.79 -11.73
C ILE A 80 -10.33 -12.47 -10.65
N SER A 81 -9.81 -12.14 -9.47
CA SER A 81 -10.61 -11.58 -8.38
C SER A 81 -10.94 -10.13 -8.72
N GLY A 82 -12.20 -9.86 -9.10
CA GLY A 82 -12.65 -8.50 -9.35
C GLY A 82 -12.51 -7.55 -8.16
N PHE A 83 -12.36 -8.09 -6.94
CA PHE A 83 -12.05 -7.34 -5.73
C PHE A 83 -10.84 -7.93 -5.01
N THR A 84 -9.89 -7.08 -4.63
CA THR A 84 -8.74 -7.43 -3.81
C THR A 84 -8.69 -6.56 -2.56
N LEU A 85 -8.30 -7.18 -1.45
CA LEU A 85 -8.10 -6.53 -0.16
C LEU A 85 -6.60 -6.50 0.14
N GLN A 86 -6.10 -5.31 0.43
CA GLN A 86 -4.73 -5.05 0.87
C GLN A 86 -4.78 -4.42 2.25
N ASN A 87 -4.06 -5.02 3.20
CA ASN A 87 -3.88 -4.44 4.52
C ASN A 87 -2.40 -4.35 4.82
N GLN A 88 -1.99 -3.25 5.43
CA GLN A 88 -0.64 -3.07 5.94
C GLN A 88 -0.76 -2.54 7.36
N VAL A 89 -0.03 -3.13 8.28
CA VAL A 89 0.09 -2.65 9.66
C VAL A 89 1.56 -2.52 9.99
N GLY A 90 1.93 -1.47 10.68
CA GLY A 90 3.32 -1.24 11.02
C GLY A 90 3.52 -0.29 12.18
N LEU A 91 4.77 -0.23 12.61
CA LEU A 91 5.25 0.59 13.69
C LEU A 91 6.40 1.43 13.15
N MET A 92 6.32 2.73 13.42
CA MET A 92 7.35 3.70 13.07
C MET A 92 7.95 4.25 14.36
N ILE A 93 9.27 4.21 14.44
CA ILE A 93 10.05 4.92 15.45
C ILE A 93 10.99 5.86 14.70
N GLN A 94 10.90 7.15 14.99
CA GLN A 94 11.82 8.14 14.49
C GLN A 94 12.43 8.92 15.66
N HIS A 95 13.76 9.05 15.60
CA HIS A 95 14.52 9.90 16.49
C HIS A 95 15.40 10.85 15.69
N LYS A 96 15.07 12.14 15.74
CA LYS A 96 15.65 13.19 14.91
C LYS A 96 15.55 12.83 13.42
N ASN A 97 16.69 12.61 12.79
CA ASN A 97 16.84 12.28 11.38
C ASN A 97 16.94 10.78 11.12
N ILE A 98 16.85 9.90 12.13
CA ILE A 98 16.91 8.45 11.89
C ILE A 98 15.52 7.88 12.14
N PHE A 99 15.05 7.06 11.22
CA PHE A 99 13.81 6.34 11.39
C PHE A 99 13.99 4.85 11.16
N ILE A 100 13.13 4.08 11.82
CA ILE A 100 12.99 2.64 11.70
C ILE A 100 11.51 2.34 11.55
N GLU A 101 11.17 1.63 10.48
CA GLU A 101 9.83 1.13 10.20
C GLU A 101 9.83 -0.39 10.26
N LEU A 102 8.88 -0.96 11.00
CA LEU A 102 8.56 -2.38 10.96
C LEU A 102 7.15 -2.52 10.44
N SER A 103 6.96 -3.22 9.32
CA SER A 103 5.63 -3.39 8.72
C SER A 103 5.35 -4.82 8.30
N GLU A 104 4.08 -5.20 8.34
CA GLU A 104 3.53 -6.44 7.82
C GLU A 104 2.39 -6.08 6.87
N SER A 105 2.40 -6.72 5.69
CA SER A 105 1.43 -6.52 4.63
C SER A 105 0.73 -7.84 4.32
N PHE A 106 -0.57 -7.76 4.09
CA PHE A 106 -1.44 -8.84 3.66
C PHE A 106 -2.12 -8.44 2.35
N LEU A 107 -2.11 -9.34 1.38
CA LEU A 107 -2.82 -9.23 0.12
C LEU A 107 -3.70 -10.46 -0.07
N SER A 108 -4.99 -10.23 -0.28
CA SER A 108 -5.94 -11.29 -0.62
C SER A 108 -5.63 -11.88 -2.00
N LYS A 109 -6.21 -13.05 -2.31
CA LYS A 109 -6.09 -13.69 -3.63
C LYS A 109 -6.44 -12.73 -4.78
N GLU A 110 -5.53 -12.57 -5.73
CA GLU A 110 -5.73 -11.75 -6.93
C GLU A 110 -6.42 -12.51 -8.07
N PHE A 111 -6.42 -13.84 -7.99
CA PHE A 111 -7.11 -14.72 -8.93
C PHE A 111 -7.69 -15.93 -8.19
N LYS A 112 -8.70 -16.59 -8.76
CA LYS A 112 -9.54 -17.60 -8.11
C LYS A 112 -8.77 -18.80 -7.59
N THR A 113 -7.75 -19.26 -8.32
CA THR A 113 -6.86 -20.36 -7.95
C THR A 113 -5.64 -19.90 -7.14
N GLY A 114 -5.48 -18.58 -6.96
CA GLY A 114 -4.40 -17.97 -6.23
C GLY A 114 -4.57 -18.08 -4.71
N ARG A 115 -3.50 -17.75 -3.99
CA ARG A 115 -3.46 -17.71 -2.53
C ARG A 115 -3.34 -16.28 -2.03
N SER A 116 -3.74 -16.04 -0.79
CA SER A 116 -3.38 -14.82 -0.09
C SER A 116 -1.89 -14.82 0.25
N HIS A 117 -1.29 -13.64 0.26
CA HIS A 117 0.13 -13.46 0.57
C HIS A 117 0.28 -12.57 1.79
N ILE A 118 1.27 -12.88 2.62
CA ILE A 118 1.69 -12.07 3.75
C ILE A 118 3.19 -11.88 3.63
N TRP A 119 3.67 -10.66 3.80
CA TRP A 119 5.09 -10.36 3.86
C TRP A 119 5.36 -9.24 4.86
N GLY A 120 6.55 -9.27 5.45
CA GLY A 120 7.02 -8.24 6.37
C GLY A 120 8.18 -7.45 5.77
N GLY A 121 8.41 -6.26 6.30
CA GLY A 121 9.51 -5.37 5.94
C GLY A 121 10.11 -4.69 7.17
N LEU A 122 11.42 -4.48 7.12
CA LEU A 122 12.14 -3.58 8.01
C LEU A 122 12.73 -2.48 7.15
N GLY A 123 12.27 -1.25 7.36
CA GLY A 123 12.85 -0.03 6.78
C GLY A 123 13.75 0.64 7.80
N ILE A 124 14.93 1.07 7.39
CA ILE A 124 15.80 1.95 8.18
C ILE A 124 16.24 3.05 7.24
N GLY A 125 16.12 4.30 7.69
CA GLY A 125 16.50 5.43 6.86
C GLY A 125 16.98 6.62 7.65
N ILE A 126 17.57 7.55 6.92
CA ILE A 126 17.96 8.85 7.40
C ILE A 126 17.11 9.88 6.65
N ASP A 127 16.36 10.66 7.39
CA ASP A 127 15.61 11.81 6.89
C ASP A 127 16.58 12.99 6.78
N LEU A 128 16.99 13.30 5.54
CA LEU A 128 17.89 14.39 5.23
C LEU A 128 17.03 15.62 4.90
N GLU A 129 16.53 16.29 5.93
CA GLU A 129 16.00 17.66 5.84
C GLU A 129 17.13 18.67 5.53
#